data_AF-A0A2N5JQQ1-F1
#
_entry.id   AF-A0A2N5JQQ1-F1
#
_cell.length_a   1.000
_cell.length_b   1.000
_cell.length_c   1.000
_cell.angle_alpha   90.00
_cell.angle_beta   90.00
_cell.angle_gamma   90.00
#
_symmetry.space_group_name_H-M   'P 1'
#
loop_
_entity.id
_entity.type
_entity.pdbx_description
1 polymer ?
#
loop_
_entity_poly.entity_id
_entity_poly.type
_entity_poly.pdbx_seq_one_letter_code
_entity_poly.pdbx_strand_id
1 'polypeptide(L)'
;MDIKLINIGFGNIVSGNRVIAIVSPESAPIKRIISDAKERGQLIDATYGRRTRAVIITDSSHVVLSAIQPETVANRFMVARDVPE
;
A
#
# COMPACT_ATOMS: atom_id res chain seq x y z
N MET A 1 -1.12 -20.44 7.57
CA MET A 1 -1.06 -19.58 6.37
C MET A 1 0.13 -18.67 6.54
N ASP A 2 1.15 -18.85 5.70
CA ASP A 2 2.39 -18.09 5.81
C ASP A 2 2.17 -16.59 5.54
N ILE A 3 2.95 -15.75 6.23
CA ILE A 3 2.89 -14.31 6.05
C ILE A 3 3.52 -13.99 4.69
N LYS A 4 2.68 -13.59 3.74
CA LYS A 4 3.11 -13.15 2.43
C LYS A 4 3.62 -11.71 2.50
N LEU A 5 4.90 -11.50 2.26
CA LEU A 5 5.53 -10.19 2.26
C LEU A 5 5.64 -9.63 0.84
N ILE A 6 5.18 -8.40 0.62
CA ILE A 6 5.22 -7.75 -0.70
C ILE A 6 6.01 -6.45 -0.64
N ASN A 7 7.00 -6.34 -1.52
CA ASN A 7 7.79 -5.11 -1.68
C ASN A 7 6.95 -4.02 -2.36
N ILE A 8 6.88 -2.84 -1.73
CA ILE A 8 6.12 -1.67 -2.21
C ILE A 8 7.04 -0.52 -2.65
N GLY A 9 8.34 -0.81 -2.85
CA GLY A 9 9.36 0.12 -3.33
C GLY A 9 10.37 0.52 -2.25
N PHE A 10 11.60 0.86 -2.66
CA PHE A 10 12.65 1.41 -1.80
C PHE A 10 12.96 0.59 -0.52
N GLY A 11 12.84 -0.73 -0.61
CA GLY A 11 13.05 -1.64 0.53
C GLY A 11 11.87 -1.72 1.50
N ASN A 12 10.77 -1.00 1.25
CA ASN A 12 9.56 -1.10 2.05
C ASN A 12 8.77 -2.34 1.68
N ILE A 13 8.24 -3.01 2.70
CA ILE A 13 7.54 -4.29 2.57
C ILE A 13 6.26 -4.21 3.40
N VAL A 14 5.17 -4.75 2.87
CA VAL A 14 3.88 -4.86 3.57
C VAL A 14 3.44 -6.31 3.64
N SER A 15 2.63 -6.64 4.66
CA SER A 15 1.94 -7.92 4.74
C SER A 15 0.84 -7.98 3.68
N GLY A 16 1.06 -8.76 2.64
CA GLY A 16 0.15 -8.87 1.51
C GLY A 16 -1.24 -9.38 1.89
N ASN A 17 -1.32 -10.27 2.88
CA ASN A 17 -2.58 -10.84 3.37
C ASN A 17 -3.49 -9.81 4.07
N ARG A 18 -2.95 -8.64 4.43
CA ARG A 18 -3.68 -7.59 5.16
C ARG A 18 -4.06 -6.39 4.30
N VAL A 19 -3.70 -6.41 3.02
CA VAL A 19 -4.04 -5.34 2.07
C VAL A 19 -5.44 -5.59 1.52
N ILE A 20 -6.32 -4.61 1.68
CA ILE A 20 -7.68 -4.62 1.14
C ILE A 20 -7.70 -4.01 -0.25
N ALA A 21 -6.97 -2.90 -0.46
CA ALA A 21 -6.99 -2.18 -1.71
C ALA A 21 -5.68 -1.45 -1.99
N ILE A 22 -5.38 -1.28 -3.28
CA ILE A 22 -4.30 -0.42 -3.79
C ILE A 22 -4.97 0.58 -4.73
N VAL A 23 -4.88 1.86 -4.41
CA VAL A 23 -5.57 2.93 -5.15
C VAL A 23 -4.63 4.09 -5.48
N SER A 24 -5.03 4.88 -6.46
CA SER A 24 -4.32 6.11 -6.85
C SER A 24 -4.67 7.28 -5.93
N PRO A 25 -3.72 8.16 -5.55
CA PRO A 25 -3.96 9.31 -4.66
C PRO A 25 -4.67 10.50 -5.34
N GLU A 26 -5.06 10.38 -6.61
CA GLU A 26 -5.50 11.53 -7.42
C GLU A 26 -6.91 12.03 -7.04
N SER A 27 -7.80 11.17 -6.54
CA SER A 27 -9.19 11.55 -6.24
C SER A 27 -9.36 12.22 -4.87
N ALA A 28 -10.30 13.16 -4.77
CA ALA A 28 -10.57 13.89 -3.52
C ALA A 28 -10.94 12.98 -2.34
N PRO A 29 -11.76 11.90 -2.50
CA PRO A 29 -12.03 10.96 -1.41
C PRO A 29 -10.79 10.24 -0.90
N ILE A 30 -9.86 9.85 -1.77
CA ILE A 30 -8.62 9.19 -1.35
C ILE A 30 -7.72 10.18 -0.59
N LYS A 31 -7.62 11.43 -1.04
CA LYS A 31 -6.89 12.48 -0.31
C LYS A 31 -7.45 12.68 1.11
N ARG A 32 -8.77 12.61 1.29
CA ARG A 32 -9.39 12.65 2.63
C ARG A 32 -8.97 11.45 3.48
N ILE A 33 -9.03 10.23 2.94
CA ILE A 33 -8.58 9.03 3.66
C ILE A 33 -7.13 9.14 4.14
N ILE A 34 -6.24 9.71 3.31
CA ILE A 34 -4.84 9.95 3.70
C ILE A 34 -4.76 10.94 4.86
N SER A 35 -5.47 12.07 4.78
CA SER A 35 -5.51 13.07 5.85
C SER A 35 -6.06 12.48 7.15
N ASP A 36 -7.19 11.77 7.08
CA ASP A 36 -7.82 11.16 8.25
C ASP A 36 -6.88 10.13 8.90
N ALA A 37 -6.18 9.32 8.10
CA ALA A 37 -5.19 8.37 8.61
C ALA A 37 -4.01 9.09 9.28
N LYS A 38 -3.58 10.25 8.74
CA LYS A 38 -2.53 11.08 9.35
C LYS A 38 -2.96 11.60 10.72
N GLU A 39 -4.18 12.14 10.80
CA GLU A 39 -4.75 12.68 12.04
C GLU A 39 -4.89 11.60 13.12
N ARG A 40 -5.26 10.37 12.72
CA ARG A 40 -5.36 9.22 13.63
C ARG A 40 -4.02 8.56 13.97
N GLY A 41 -2.89 9.02 13.42
CA GLY A 41 -1.58 8.38 13.61
C GLY A 41 -1.44 7.01 12.93
N GLN A 42 -2.27 6.72 11.93
CA GLN A 42 -2.33 5.45 11.18
C GLN A 42 -1.71 5.56 9.77
N LEU A 43 -1.19 6.73 9.40
CA LEU A 43 -0.52 6.92 8.12
C LEU A 43 0.94 6.46 8.20
N ILE A 44 1.32 5.56 7.31
CA ILE A 44 2.71 5.13 7.11
C ILE A 44 3.19 5.74 5.79
N ASP A 45 4.11 6.68 5.88
CA ASP A 45 4.72 7.28 4.68
C ASP A 45 5.96 6.47 4.25
N ALA A 46 5.78 5.63 3.21
CA ALA A 46 6.85 4.84 2.60
C ALA A 46 7.31 5.43 1.25
N THR A 47 7.10 6.73 1.02
CA THR A 47 7.47 7.40 -0.23
C THR A 47 8.92 7.85 -0.30
N TYR A 48 9.60 7.98 0.85
CA TYR A 48 10.95 8.55 0.98
C TYR A 48 11.03 9.98 0.40
N GLY A 49 10.00 10.80 0.65
CA GLY A 49 9.92 12.19 0.18
C GLY A 49 9.66 12.32 -1.32
N ARG A 50 9.40 11.22 -2.03
CA ARG A 50 8.99 11.24 -3.44
C ARG A 50 7.49 11.46 -3.56
N ARG A 51 7.04 11.79 -4.77
CA ARG A 51 5.60 11.90 -5.07
C ARG A 51 4.89 10.59 -4.72
N THR A 52 3.82 10.66 -3.93
CA THR A 52 2.89 9.56 -3.71
C THR A 52 2.28 9.16 -5.04
N ARG A 53 2.42 7.88 -5.41
CA ARG A 53 1.85 7.30 -6.63
C ARG A 53 0.79 6.25 -6.31
N ALA A 54 0.90 5.58 -5.18
CA ALA A 54 -0.07 4.60 -4.71
C ALA A 54 -0.39 4.81 -3.23
N VAL A 55 -1.61 4.42 -2.87
CA VAL A 55 -2.13 4.39 -1.52
C VAL A 55 -2.61 2.97 -1.26
N ILE A 56 -2.06 2.33 -0.23
CA ILE A 56 -2.36 0.96 0.13
C ILE A 56 -3.21 1.00 1.40
N ILE A 57 -4.39 0.40 1.34
CA ILE A 57 -5.35 0.36 2.43
C ILE A 57 -5.27 -1.03 3.06
N THR A 58 -5.11 -1.07 4.38
CA THR A 58 -5.04 -2.33 5.14
C THR A 58 -6.30 -2.56 5.98
N ASP A 59 -6.51 -3.81 6.39
CA ASP A 59 -7.57 -4.22 7.31
C ASP A 59 -7.48 -3.60 8.71
N SER A 60 -6.29 -3.13 9.08
CA SER A 60 -6.00 -2.49 10.36
C SER A 60 -6.27 -0.98 10.37
N SER A 61 -6.91 -0.47 9.32
CA SER A 61 -7.10 0.97 9.05
C SER A 61 -5.81 1.77 8.82
N HIS A 62 -4.64 1.13 8.85
CA HIS A 62 -3.40 1.78 8.40
C HIS A 62 -3.47 2.04 6.90
N VAL A 63 -3.00 3.23 6.52
CA VAL A 63 -2.87 3.67 5.15
C VAL A 63 -1.38 3.82 4.85
N VAL A 64 -0.88 3.12 3.84
CA VAL A 64 0.53 3.14 3.47
C VAL A 64 0.70 3.88 2.15
N LEU A 65 1.52 4.92 2.13
CA LEU A 65 1.84 5.68 0.92
C LEU A 65 3.05 5.06 0.24
N SER A 66 2.98 4.87 -1.09
CA SER A 66 4.10 4.40 -1.88
C SER A 66 4.37 5.33 -3.05
N ALA A 67 5.66 5.45 -3.38
CA ALA A 67 6.14 6.16 -4.56
C ALA A 67 6.18 5.26 -5.82
N ILE A 68 5.71 4.01 -5.72
CA ILE A 68 5.57 3.07 -6.84
C ILE A 68 4.14 3.14 -7.39
N GLN A 69 3.99 2.90 -8.70
CA GLN A 69 2.69 2.92 -9.37
C GLN A 69 1.76 1.80 -8.86
N PRO A 70 0.44 2.06 -8.69
CA PRO A 70 -0.52 1.07 -8.22
C PRO A 70 -0.45 -0.26 -8.97
N GLU A 71 -0.32 -0.20 -10.30
CA GLU A 71 -0.26 -1.36 -11.20
C GLU A 71 1.00 -2.20 -10.93
N THR A 72 2.14 -1.54 -10.70
CA THR A 72 3.40 -2.22 -10.36
C THR A 72 3.31 -2.90 -8.99
N VAL A 73 2.65 -2.26 -8.03
CA VAL A 73 2.41 -2.88 -6.72
C VAL A 73 1.46 -4.07 -6.89
N ALA A 74 0.33 -3.91 -7.57
CA ALA A 74 -0.66 -4.96 -7.80
C ALA A 74 -0.07 -6.20 -8.48
N ASN A 75 0.77 -6.02 -9.51
CA ASN A 75 1.45 -7.13 -10.18
C ASN A 75 2.29 -7.97 -9.21
N ARG A 76 2.96 -7.35 -8.23
CA ARG A 76 3.74 -8.08 -7.21
C ARG A 76 2.84 -8.89 -6.28
N PHE A 77 1.62 -8.41 -6.02
CA PHE A 77 0.63 -9.16 -5.25
C PHE A 77 0.12 -10.38 -6.02
N MET A 78 -0.13 -10.24 -7.31
CA MET A 78 -0.62 -11.31 -8.18
C MET A 78 0.42 -12.42 -8.37
N VAL A 79 1.66 -12.08 -8.73
CA VAL A 79 2.74 -13.07 -8.95
C VAL A 79 2.96 -13.94 -7.72
N ALA A 80 2.90 -13.36 -6.53
CA ALA A 80 3.13 -14.13 -5.32
C ALA A 80 1.88 -14.94 -4.88
N ARG A 81 0.76 -14.94 -5.63
CA ARG A 81 -0.38 -15.88 -5.43
C ARG A 81 -0.22 -17.15 -6.26
N ASP A 82 0.62 -17.12 -7.30
CA ASP A 82 0.77 -18.20 -8.28
C ASP A 82 1.93 -19.15 -7.99
N VAL A 83 2.50 -19.12 -6.77
CA VAL A 83 3.41 -20.18 -6.32
C VAL A 83 2.52 -21.34 -5.84
N PRO A 84 2.47 -22.48 -6.55
CA PRO A 84 1.78 -23.65 -6.05
C PRO A 84 2.48 -24.11 -4.77
N GLU A 85 1.72 -24.46 -3.73
CA GLU A 85 2.25 -25.24 -2.60
C GLU A 85 2.91 -26.54 -3.08
#